data_AF-A0A0B8Q315-F1
#
_entry.id   AF-A0A0B8Q315-F1
#
_cell.length_a   1.000
_cell.length_b   1.000
_cell.length_c   1.000
_cell.angle_alpha   90.00
_cell.angle_beta   90.00
_cell.angle_gamma   90.00
#
_symmetry.space_group_name_H-M   'P 1'
#
loop_
_entity.id
_entity.type
_entity.pdbx_description
1 polymer ?
#
loop_
_entity_poly.entity_id
_entity_poly.type
_entity_poly.pdbx_seq_one_letter_code
_entity_poly.pdbx_strand_id
1 'polypeptide(L)'
;MDIKRSYSYETSPLDDKSNQSPDLPVGEQHRYSIGLSKRFQDSTLDLYYEYADFGEMEVAQYGLVKNLNGTFIGQVHFIGASYTF
;
A
#
# COMPACT_ATOMS: atom_id res chain seq x y z
N MET A 1 4.45 6.57 26.65
CA MET A 1 5.08 6.33 25.34
C MET A 1 4.46 5.07 24.84
N ASP A 2 3.72 5.18 23.75
CA ASP A 2 2.84 4.14 23.26
C ASP A 2 3.36 3.64 21.92
N ILE A 3 3.34 2.33 21.74
CA ILE A 3 3.75 1.66 20.52
C ILE A 3 2.50 1.07 19.88
N LYS A 4 2.25 1.41 18.62
CA LYS A 4 1.14 0.89 17.81
C LYS A 4 1.72 -0.02 16.73
N ARG A 5 1.03 -1.12 16.45
CA ARG A 5 1.34 -2.02 15.33
C ARG A 5 0.03 -2.44 14.68
N SER A 6 -0.01 -2.48 13.36
CA SER A 6 -1.17 -3.02 12.64
C SER A 6 -0.74 -3.85 11.45
N TYR A 7 -1.65 -4.73 11.06
CA TYR A 7 -1.60 -5.45 9.80
C TYR A 7 -2.97 -5.30 9.14
N SER A 8 -2.97 -4.99 7.84
CA SER A 8 -4.18 -5.05 7.03
C SER A 8 -3.94 -5.80 5.73
N TYR A 9 -5.02 -6.41 5.25
CA TYR A 9 -5.06 -7.16 4.01
C TYR A 9 -6.27 -6.70 3.22
N GLU A 10 -6.04 -6.30 1.98
CA GLU A 10 -7.09 -5.86 1.06
C GLU A 10 -6.98 -6.62 -0.26
N THR A 11 -8.10 -7.14 -0.74
CA THR A 11 -8.19 -7.79 -2.05
C THR A 11 -8.66 -6.79 -3.09
N SER A 12 -8.19 -6.95 -4.32
CA SER A 12 -8.62 -6.14 -5.46
C SER A 12 -10.12 -6.36 -5.77
N PRO A 13 -10.90 -5.30 -6.06
CA PRO A 13 -12.27 -5.45 -6.55
C PRO A 13 -12.33 -5.92 -8.02
N LEU A 14 -11.20 -5.94 -8.73
CA LEU A 14 -11.07 -6.41 -10.11
C LEU A 14 -10.50 -7.84 -10.11
N ASP A 15 -11.36 -8.79 -9.75
CA ASP A 15 -11.05 -10.23 -9.69
C ASP A 15 -10.84 -10.86 -11.09
N ASP A 16 -11.33 -10.18 -12.14
CA ASP A 16 -11.18 -10.64 -13.53
C ASP A 16 -9.93 -10.00 -14.18
N LYS A 17 -8.91 -10.84 -14.43
CA LYS A 17 -7.64 -10.49 -15.08
C LYS A 17 -7.83 -9.76 -16.42
N SER A 18 -8.96 -9.94 -17.11
CA SER A 18 -9.27 -9.27 -18.37
C SER A 18 -9.58 -7.77 -18.24
N ASN A 19 -9.89 -7.29 -17.03
CA ASN A 19 -10.15 -5.88 -16.74
C ASN A 19 -8.94 -5.15 -16.12
N GLN A 20 -7.80 -5.84 -15.96
CA GLN A 20 -6.59 -5.25 -15.41
C GLN A 20 -5.86 -4.47 -16.50
N SER A 21 -5.72 -3.16 -16.29
CA SER A 21 -4.95 -2.28 -17.16
C SER A 21 -3.61 -1.90 -16.50
N PRO A 22 -2.57 -1.58 -17.29
CA PRO A 22 -1.31 -1.07 -16.76
C PRO A 22 -1.47 0.21 -15.93
N ASP A 23 -2.57 0.95 -16.15
CA ASP A 23 -2.86 2.22 -15.48
C ASP A 23 -3.41 2.03 -14.06
N LEU A 24 -4.01 0.87 -13.76
CA LEU A 24 -4.53 0.51 -12.44
C LEU A 24 -4.20 -0.96 -12.14
N PRO A 25 -2.92 -1.27 -11.83
CA PRO A 25 -2.55 -2.56 -11.31
C PRO A 25 -3.11 -2.67 -9.88
N VAL A 26 -4.34 -3.19 -9.76
CA VAL A 26 -4.97 -3.57 -8.50
C VAL A 26 -4.77 -5.06 -8.15
N GLY A 27 -3.86 -5.33 -7.23
CA GLY A 27 -3.53 -6.66 -6.71
C GLY A 27 -3.95 -6.84 -5.25
N GLU A 28 -3.59 -7.99 -4.67
CA GLU A 28 -3.67 -8.18 -3.22
C GLU A 28 -2.68 -7.26 -2.51
N GLN A 29 -3.13 -6.60 -1.44
CA GLN A 29 -2.32 -5.64 -0.71
C GLN A 29 -2.12 -6.09 0.74
N HIS A 30 -0.86 -6.30 1.10
CA HIS A 30 -0.44 -6.53 2.48
C HIS A 30 0.19 -5.26 3.04
N ARG A 31 -0.36 -4.74 4.15
CA ARG A 31 0.15 -3.54 4.79
C ARG A 31 0.58 -3.84 6.22
N TYR A 32 1.77 -3.40 6.55
CA TYR A 32 2.39 -3.58 7.86
C TYR A 32 2.74 -2.20 8.41
N SER A 33 2.13 -1.80 9.51
CA SER A 33 2.39 -0.50 10.12
C SER A 33 2.95 -0.61 11.53
N ILE A 34 3.80 0.36 11.87
CA ILE A 34 4.27 0.61 13.22
C ILE A 34 4.20 2.11 13.50
N GLY A 35 3.79 2.45 14.72
CA GLY A 35 3.71 3.82 15.18
C GLY A 35 4.25 3.99 16.59
N LEU A 36 4.78 5.16 16.87
CA LEU A 36 5.23 5.59 18.19
C LEU A 36 4.49 6.87 18.55
N SER A 37 3.96 6.94 19.76
CA SER A 37 3.33 8.14 20.30
C SER A 37 3.96 8.53 21.62
N LYS A 38 4.31 9.81 21.75
CA LYS A 38 4.85 10.38 22.99
C LYS A 38 4.11 11.65 23.33
N ARG A 39 3.38 11.60 24.43
CA ARG A 39 2.77 12.75 25.06
C ARG A 39 3.74 13.47 25.99
N PHE A 40 3.89 14.76 25.77
CA PHE A 40 4.44 15.76 26.69
C PHE A 40 3.27 16.47 27.38
N GLN A 41 3.53 17.46 28.25
CA GLN A 41 2.52 18.14 29.08
C GLN A 41 1.17 18.34 28.37
N ASP A 42 1.15 19.26 27.40
CA ASP A 42 -0.04 19.61 26.62
C ASP A 42 0.10 19.22 25.15
N SER A 43 1.21 18.60 24.75
CA SER A 43 1.46 18.24 23.36
C SER A 43 1.72 16.75 23.15
N THR A 44 1.44 16.26 21.95
CA THR A 44 1.68 14.87 21.55
C THR A 44 2.45 14.83 20.24
N LEU A 45 3.50 14.02 20.19
CA LEU A 45 4.23 13.69 18.98
C LEU A 45 3.92 12.26 18.59
N ASP A 46 3.42 12.04 17.38
CA ASP A 46 3.28 10.72 16.78
C ASP A 46 4.23 10.57 15.60
N LEU A 47 4.82 9.38 15.47
CA LEU A 47 5.60 8.94 14.33
C LEU A 47 4.96 7.68 13.77
N TYR A 48 4.89 7.54 12.45
CA TYR A 48 4.34 6.35 11.80
C TYR A 48 5.21 5.92 10.63
N TYR A 49 5.29 4.60 10.45
CA TYR A 49 5.89 3.94 9.31
C TYR A 49 4.96 2.82 8.85
N GLU A 50 4.67 2.75 7.56
CA GLU A 50 3.93 1.64 6.95
C GLU A 50 4.67 1.13 5.72
N TYR A 51 4.77 -0.18 5.62
CA TYR A 51 5.21 -0.88 4.41
C TYR A 51 3.99 -1.54 3.77
N ALA A 52 3.76 -1.24 2.49
CA ALA A 52 2.69 -1.81 1.69
C ALA A 52 3.29 -2.61 0.53
N ASP A 53 2.97 -3.90 0.48
CA ASP A 53 3.27 -4.81 -0.63
C ASP A 53 1.99 -5.02 -1.44
N PHE A 54 2.02 -4.64 -2.71
CA PHE A 54 0.89 -4.74 -3.64
C PHE A 54 0.91 -6.07 -4.42
N GLY A 55 1.83 -6.97 -4.06
CA GLY A 55 1.95 -8.29 -4.66
C GLY A 55 2.44 -8.25 -6.11
N GLU A 56 2.37 -9.43 -6.73
CA GLU A 56 2.65 -9.60 -8.15
C GLU A 56 1.36 -9.54 -8.96
N MET A 57 1.43 -8.82 -10.07
CA MET A 57 0.30 -8.57 -10.92
C MET A 57 0.62 -8.92 -12.36
N GLU A 58 -0.12 -9.88 -12.90
CA GLU A 58 -0.01 -10.26 -14.31
C GLU A 58 -0.83 -9.29 -15.16
N VAL A 59 -0.14 -8.51 -16.01
CA VAL A 59 -0.79 -7.62 -16.97
C VAL A 59 -0.72 -8.27 -18.34
N ALA A 60 -1.88 -8.72 -18.83
CA ALA A 60 -2.04 -9.29 -20.16
C ALA A 60 -3.08 -8.50 -20.96
N GLN A 61 -2.62 -7.49 -21.69
CA GLN A 61 -3.46 -6.65 -22.54
C GLN A 61 -3.23 -6.97 -24.02
N TYR A 62 -4.27 -7.44 -24.69
CA TYR A 62 -4.27 -7.70 -26.13
C TYR A 62 -4.88 -6.49 -26.86
N GLY A 63 -4.02 -5.58 -27.32
CA GLY A 63 -4.42 -4.40 -28.07
C GLY A 63 -4.27 -4.57 -29.58
N LEU A 64 -5.06 -3.83 -30.36
CA LEU A 64 -5.03 -3.81 -31.83
C LEU A 64 -3.67 -3.41 -32.43
N VAL A 65 -2.83 -2.70 -31.66
CA VAL A 65 -1.54 -2.14 -32.11
C VAL A 65 -0.34 -2.87 -31.48
N LYS A 66 -0.48 -3.40 -30.26
CA LYS A 66 0.58 -4.17 -29.59
C LYS A 66 0.01 -5.01 -28.45
N ASN A 67 0.55 -6.21 -28.30
CA ASN A 67 0.29 -7.06 -27.13
C ASN A 67 1.25 -6.66 -26.02
N LEU A 68 0.71 -6.41 -24.82
CA LEU A 68 1.48 -6.18 -23.60
C LEU A 68 1.27 -7.39 -22.69
N ASN A 69 2.36 -8.09 -22.40
CA ASN A 69 2.38 -9.20 -21.44
C ASN A 69 3.59 -9.01 -20.52
N GLY A 70 3.34 -8.86 -19.23
CA GLY A 70 4.39 -8.70 -18.23
C GLY A 70 3.84 -8.70 -16.80
N THR A 71 4.78 -8.67 -15.85
CA THR A 71 4.46 -8.65 -14.42
C THR A 71 4.77 -7.28 -13.83
N PHE A 72 3.82 -6.73 -13.08
CA PHE A 72 4.03 -5.55 -12.25
C PHE A 72 4.19 -5.98 -10.79
N ILE A 73 5.20 -5.42 -10.11
CA ILE A 73 5.45 -5.65 -8.68
C ILE A 73 5.55 -4.29 -8.03
N GLY A 74 4.70 -4.03 -7.05
CA GLY A 74 4.57 -2.72 -6.41
C GLY A 74 4.86 -2.78 -4.91
N GLN A 75 5.74 -1.91 -4.43
CA GLN A 75 6.02 -1.75 -3.00
C GLN A 75 6.04 -0.27 -2.65
N VAL A 76 5.42 0.10 -1.53
CA VAL A 76 5.36 1.50 -1.07
C VAL A 76 5.74 1.60 0.40
N HIS A 77 6.52 2.61 0.72
CA HIS A 77 6.89 2.97 2.09
C HIS A 77 6.24 4.30 2.45
N PHE A 78 5.37 4.30 3.46
CA PHE A 78 4.80 5.51 4.03
C PHE A 78 5.53 5.88 5.30
N ILE A 79 5.90 7.15 5.43
CA ILE A 79 6.54 7.70 6.62
C ILE A 79 5.83 8.99 6.96
N GLY A 80 5.57 9.22 8.24
CA GLY A 80 5.27 10.58 8.66
C GLY A 80 5.26 10.78 10.15
N ALA A 81 4.91 12.02 10.49
CA ALA A 81 4.92 12.53 11.84
C ALA A 81 3.75 13.50 12.02
N SER A 82 3.17 13.52 13.21
CA SER A 82 2.19 14.53 13.62
C SER A 82 2.56 15.11 14.97
N TYR A 83 2.29 16.40 15.13
CA TYR A 83 2.42 17.11 16.40
C TYR A 83 1.10 17.80 16.73
N THR A 84 0.56 17.54 17.92
CA THR A 84 -0.71 18.10 18.41
C THR A 84 -0.44 18.89 19.68
N PHE A 85 -1.13 20.03 19.87
CA PHE A 85 -1.04 20.94 21.02
C PHE A 85 -2.43 21.32 21.53
#